data_AF-A0A2V3HWJ1-F1
#
_entry.id   AF-A0A2V3HWJ1-F1
#
_cell.length_a   1.000
_cell.length_b   1.000
_cell.length_c   1.000
_cell.angle_alpha   90.00
_cell.angle_beta   90.00
_cell.angle_gamma   90.00
#
_symmetry.space_group_name_H-M   'P 1'
#
loop_
_entity.id
_entity.type
_entity.pdbx_description
1 polymer ?
#
loop_
_entity_poly.entity_id
_entity_poly.type
_entity_poly.pdbx_seq_one_letter_code
_entity_poly.pdbx_strand_id
1 'polypeptide(L)'
;MAEHLADFDDLETCPDCGCLTILGTLRCPECGLFHQSLADLPEPESPPEPVPMEMQEIDTSLYSLDPHAPLAVPEEEDDLEDPTVDWDLPSTDFTFDDRADVARLQKDAEGSRGDDDDE
;
A
#
# COMPACT_ATOMS: atom_id res chain seq x y z
N MET A 1 19.37 32.73 -21.89
CA MET A 1 19.11 31.42 -22.52
C MET A 1 19.99 30.30 -21.96
N ALA A 2 20.65 30.48 -20.80
CA ALA A 2 21.42 29.41 -20.13
C ALA A 2 20.90 29.12 -18.71
N GLU A 3 19.84 29.81 -18.29
CA GLU A 3 19.29 29.76 -16.93
C GLU A 3 18.44 28.52 -16.61
N HIS A 4 18.20 27.62 -17.58
CA HIS A 4 17.38 26.41 -17.42
C HIS A 4 18.17 25.09 -17.39
N LEU A 5 19.52 25.12 -17.45
CA LEU A 5 20.31 23.89 -17.34
C LEU A 5 20.35 23.34 -15.90
N ALA A 6 20.20 24.22 -14.91
CA ALA A 6 20.22 23.84 -13.50
C ALA A 6 19.01 22.95 -13.11
N ASP A 7 17.90 23.04 -13.84
CA ASP A 7 16.70 22.22 -13.60
C ASP A 7 16.96 20.71 -13.81
N PHE A 8 18.09 20.35 -14.44
CA PHE A 8 18.48 18.97 -14.73
C PHE A 8 19.58 18.43 -13.82
N ASP A 9 20.10 19.24 -12.88
CA ASP A 9 21.19 18.81 -11.98
C ASP A 9 20.76 17.65 -11.05
N ASP A 10 19.47 17.58 -10.71
CA ASP A 10 18.90 16.55 -9.84
C ASP A 10 18.26 15.37 -10.61
N LEU A 11 18.55 15.23 -11.91
CA LEU A 11 17.99 14.17 -12.76
C LEU A 11 19.06 13.15 -13.16
N GLU A 12 18.67 11.88 -13.18
CA GLU A 12 19.48 10.76 -13.68
C GLU A 12 18.92 10.23 -15.00
N THR A 13 19.81 9.75 -15.88
CA THR A 13 19.43 9.17 -17.17
C THR A 13 19.41 7.65 -17.08
N CYS A 14 18.31 7.02 -17.47
CA CYS A 14 18.21 5.57 -17.55
C CYS A 14 19.17 5.01 -18.63
N PRO A 15 20.01 4.01 -18.30
CA PRO A 15 20.98 3.44 -19.24
C PRO A 15 20.33 2.63 -20.38
N ASP A 16 19.12 2.11 -20.18
CA ASP A 16 18.43 1.26 -21.15
C ASP A 16 17.60 2.04 -22.18
N CYS A 17 16.85 3.05 -21.73
CA CYS A 17 15.94 3.81 -22.61
C CYS A 17 16.27 5.31 -22.72
N GLY A 18 17.20 5.83 -21.92
CA GLY A 18 17.59 7.25 -21.96
C GLY A 18 16.58 8.22 -21.34
N CYS A 19 15.57 7.70 -20.62
CA CYS A 19 14.60 8.53 -19.91
C CYS A 19 15.28 9.30 -18.76
N LEU A 20 14.91 10.57 -18.58
CA LEU A 20 15.36 11.38 -17.44
C LEU A 20 14.38 11.23 -16.28
N THR A 21 14.87 10.87 -15.10
CA THR A 21 14.06 10.73 -13.89
C THR A 21 14.72 11.44 -12.72
N ILE A 22 13.98 11.68 -11.64
CA ILE A 22 14.54 12.23 -10.40
C ILE A 22 15.62 11.29 -9.85
N LEU A 23 16.73 11.85 -9.37
CA LEU A 23 17.84 11.08 -8.84
C LEU A 23 17.40 10.20 -7.66
N GLY A 24 17.74 8.91 -7.69
CA GLY A 24 17.35 7.93 -6.67
C GLY A 24 16.05 7.20 -6.98
N THR A 25 15.52 7.32 -8.20
CA THR A 25 14.35 6.53 -8.60
C THR A 25 14.77 5.08 -8.80
N LEU A 26 14.18 4.18 -8.01
CA LEU A 26 14.52 2.75 -8.08
C LEU A 26 14.17 2.11 -9.42
N ARG A 27 13.12 2.59 -10.11
CA ARG A 27 12.65 2.05 -11.39
C ARG A 27 12.42 3.15 -12.40
N CYS A 28 12.84 2.93 -13.65
CA CYS A 28 12.51 3.83 -14.74
C CYS A 28 10.98 3.89 -14.95
N PRO A 29 10.36 5.08 -15.08
CA PRO A 29 8.93 5.21 -15.33
C PRO A 29 8.51 4.77 -16.74
N GLU A 30 9.45 4.66 -17.68
CA GLU A 30 9.16 4.26 -19.06
C GLU A 30 9.40 2.76 -19.27
N CYS A 31 10.62 2.27 -19.01
CA CYS A 31 10.97 0.88 -19.26
C CYS A 31 10.78 -0.06 -18.05
N GLY A 32 10.51 0.48 -16.86
CA GLY A 32 10.24 -0.28 -15.64
C GLY A 32 11.45 -1.04 -15.05
N LEU A 33 12.63 -0.92 -15.66
CA LEU A 33 13.86 -1.56 -15.20
C LEU A 33 14.43 -0.85 -13.97
N PHE A 34 15.14 -1.62 -13.15
CA PHE A 34 15.84 -1.08 -11.99
C PHE A 34 17.18 -0.47 -12.40
N HIS A 35 17.46 0.75 -11.97
CA HIS A 35 18.75 1.41 -12.22
C HIS A 35 19.90 0.84 -11.36
N GLN A 36 19.56 0.13 -10.28
CA GLN A 36 20.54 -0.58 -9.44
C GLN A 36 20.82 -1.97 -10.00
N SER A 37 22.08 -2.23 -10.33
CA SER A 37 22.56 -3.56 -10.69
C SER A 37 22.47 -4.47 -9.46
N LEU A 38 21.86 -5.65 -9.61
CA LEU A 38 21.82 -6.68 -8.57
C LEU A 38 23.22 -7.09 -8.07
N ALA A 39 24.28 -6.83 -8.85
CA ALA A 39 25.65 -7.11 -8.47
C ALA A 39 26.24 -6.11 -7.46
N ASP A 40 25.64 -4.91 -7.33
CA ASP A 40 26.07 -3.89 -6.37
C ASP A 40 25.32 -3.98 -5.03
N LEU A 41 24.28 -4.84 -4.96
CA LEU A 41 23.62 -5.16 -3.70
C LEU A 41 24.44 -6.18 -2.92
N PRO A 42 24.69 -5.95 -1.61
CA PRO A 42 25.32 -6.96 -0.77
C PRO A 42 24.46 -8.22 -0.75
N GLU A 43 25.10 -9.39 -0.83
CA GLU A 43 24.40 -10.66 -0.60
C GLU A 43 23.74 -10.60 0.78
N PRO A 44 22.43 -10.93 0.88
CA PRO A 44 21.76 -10.95 2.16
C PRO A 44 22.44 -11.99 3.04
N GLU A 45 22.73 -11.60 4.28
CA GLU A 45 23.27 -12.50 5.29
C GLU A 45 22.29 -13.67 5.41
N SER A 46 22.81 -14.91 5.39
CA SER A 46 21.94 -16.09 5.45
C SER A 46 20.98 -15.95 6.63
N PRO A 47 19.65 -16.18 6.45
CA PRO A 47 18.74 -16.19 7.57
C PRO A 47 19.30 -17.08 8.67
N PRO A 48 19.18 -16.70 9.96
CA PRO A 48 19.63 -17.56 11.05
C PRO A 48 18.98 -18.94 10.89
N GLU A 49 19.74 -20.00 11.22
CA GLU A 49 19.21 -21.36 11.16
C GLU A 49 17.87 -21.41 11.91
N PRO A 50 16.83 -22.02 11.32
CA PRO A 50 15.52 -22.07 11.94
C PRO A 50 15.67 -22.77 13.29
N VAL A 51 15.45 -22.00 14.37
CA VAL A 51 15.35 -22.56 15.71
C VAL A 51 14.22 -23.59 15.69
N PRO A 52 14.43 -24.82 16.18
CA PRO A 52 13.35 -25.79 16.30
C PRO A 52 12.26 -25.20 17.21
N MET A 53 11.24 -24.61 16.61
CA MET A 53 10.03 -24.24 17.32
C MET A 53 9.33 -25.56 17.67
N GLU A 54 9.15 -25.81 18.96
CA GLU A 54 8.27 -26.88 19.41
C GLU A 54 6.87 -26.56 18.87
N MET A 55 6.46 -27.29 17.84
CA MET A 55 5.09 -27.23 17.35
C MET A 55 4.21 -27.72 18.50
N GLN A 56 3.43 -26.79 19.08
CA GLN A 56 2.43 -27.18 20.05
C GLN A 56 1.50 -28.19 19.37
N GLU A 57 1.29 -29.34 20.02
CA GLU A 57 0.33 -30.33 19.56
C GLU A 57 -1.07 -29.72 19.66
N ILE A 58 -1.54 -29.16 18.56
CA ILE A 58 -2.91 -28.63 18.46
C ILE A 58 -3.83 -29.83 18.31
N ASP A 59 -4.81 -29.93 19.20
CA ASP A 59 -5.87 -30.92 19.07
C ASP A 59 -6.75 -30.57 17.85
N THR A 60 -6.56 -31.35 16.77
CA THR A 60 -7.29 -31.16 15.52
C THR A 60 -8.77 -31.50 15.61
N SER A 61 -9.20 -32.18 16.69
CA SER A 61 -10.62 -32.51 16.91
C SER A 61 -11.47 -31.27 17.18
N LEU A 62 -10.88 -30.20 17.73
CA LEU A 62 -11.54 -28.89 17.93
C LEU A 62 -11.84 -28.15 16.63
N TYR A 63 -11.16 -28.53 15.54
CA TYR A 63 -11.38 -28.01 14.19
C TYR A 63 -12.13 -29.02 13.31
N SER A 64 -12.50 -30.18 13.86
CA SER A 64 -13.40 -31.10 13.18
C SER A 64 -14.78 -30.50 13.23
N LEU A 65 -15.35 -30.23 12.05
CA LEU A 65 -16.77 -29.94 11.89
C LEU A 65 -17.57 -31.21 12.17
N ASP A 66 -17.47 -31.76 13.38
CA ASP A 66 -18.35 -32.84 13.82
C ASP A 66 -19.76 -32.25 13.94
N PRO A 67 -20.71 -32.62 13.06
CA PRO A 67 -22.08 -32.11 13.13
C PRO A 67 -22.81 -32.57 14.39
N HIS A 68 -22.22 -33.53 15.13
CA HIS A 68 -22.74 -34.07 16.38
C HIS A 68 -22.07 -33.48 17.63
N ALA A 69 -21.07 -32.61 17.47
CA ALA A 69 -20.52 -31.89 18.61
C ALA A 69 -21.60 -30.96 19.19
N PRO A 70 -21.84 -30.96 20.52
CA PRO A 70 -22.77 -30.03 21.13
C PRO A 70 -22.22 -28.62 20.93
N LEU A 71 -22.87 -27.85 20.07
CA LEU A 71 -22.63 -26.42 19.97
C LEU A 71 -22.95 -25.82 21.34
N ALA A 72 -21.97 -25.18 21.96
CA ALA A 72 -22.22 -24.34 23.12
C ALA A 72 -23.04 -23.15 22.62
N VAL A 73 -24.37 -23.28 22.66
CA VAL A 73 -25.29 -22.17 22.39
C VAL A 73 -25.11 -21.19 23.55
N PRO A 74 -24.54 -20.00 23.32
CA PRO A 74 -24.51 -18.96 24.34
C PRO A 74 -25.94 -18.63 24.74
N GLU A 75 -26.22 -18.56 26.03
CA GLU A 75 -27.57 -18.33 26.57
C GLU A 75 -28.04 -16.86 26.38
N GLU A 76 -27.27 -16.06 25.63
CA GLU A 76 -27.29 -14.59 25.63
C GLU A 76 -27.42 -13.97 24.21
N GLU A 77 -27.84 -14.74 23.20
CA GLU A 77 -27.89 -14.27 21.80
C GLU A 77 -29.19 -13.51 21.44
N ASP A 78 -30.25 -13.58 22.26
CA ASP A 78 -31.58 -13.08 21.89
C ASP A 78 -31.79 -11.54 22.03
N ASP A 79 -30.86 -10.79 22.63
CA ASP A 79 -31.05 -9.35 22.95
C ASP A 79 -29.99 -8.41 22.33
N LEU A 80 -29.15 -8.89 21.41
CA LEU A 80 -28.18 -8.04 20.72
C LEU A 80 -28.74 -7.58 19.37
N GLU A 81 -29.10 -6.30 19.31
CA GLU A 81 -29.39 -5.61 18.04
C GLU A 81 -28.20 -5.76 17.10
N ASP A 82 -28.45 -6.27 15.89
CA ASP A 82 -27.41 -6.48 14.88
C ASP A 82 -26.72 -5.13 14.54
N PRO A 83 -25.44 -4.95 14.89
CA PRO A 83 -24.72 -3.70 14.64
C PRO A 83 -24.24 -3.59 13.19
N THR A 84 -24.59 -4.55 12.32
CA THR A 84 -24.19 -4.52 10.92
C THR A 84 -25.06 -3.56 10.10
N VAL A 85 -24.41 -2.93 9.12
CA VAL A 85 -25.04 -2.02 8.16
C VAL A 85 -25.29 -2.83 6.88
N ASP A 86 -26.50 -2.75 6.33
CA ASP A 86 -26.84 -3.37 5.05
C ASP A 86 -26.06 -2.71 3.90
N TRP A 87 -25.14 -3.45 3.27
CA TRP A 87 -24.32 -3.00 2.14
C TRP A 87 -24.97 -3.27 0.77
N ASP A 88 -26.29 -3.49 0.72
CA ASP A 88 -27.03 -3.80 -0.52
C ASP A 88 -27.10 -2.62 -1.51
N LEU A 89 -26.69 -1.43 -1.09
CA LEU A 89 -26.60 -0.27 -1.96
C LEU A 89 -25.18 -0.12 -2.53
N PRO A 90 -25.03 0.03 -3.86
CA PRO A 90 -23.73 0.29 -4.45
C PRO A 90 -23.19 1.62 -3.93
N SER A 91 -22.10 1.58 -3.18
CA SER A 91 -21.37 2.74 -2.64
C SER A 91 -20.61 3.54 -3.71
N THR A 92 -20.81 3.23 -4.99
CA THR A 92 -20.05 3.81 -6.09
C THR A 92 -20.96 4.64 -6.98
N ASP A 93 -20.97 5.95 -6.74
CA ASP A 93 -21.39 6.95 -7.71
C ASP A 93 -20.15 7.39 -8.51
N PHE A 94 -19.96 6.84 -9.70
CA PHE A 94 -18.87 7.22 -10.63
C PHE A 94 -19.34 8.31 -11.61
N THR A 95 -20.21 9.23 -11.18
CA THR A 95 -20.52 10.41 -11.98
C THR A 95 -19.39 11.43 -11.84
N PHE A 96 -18.65 11.62 -12.93
CA PHE A 96 -17.67 12.70 -13.04
C PHE A 96 -18.38 13.94 -13.60
N ASP A 97 -18.42 15.01 -12.82
CA ASP A 97 -18.74 16.35 -13.34
C ASP A 97 -17.41 17.07 -13.55
N ASP A 98 -16.97 17.11 -14.81
CA ASP A 98 -15.67 17.66 -15.23
C ASP A 98 -15.37 19.06 -14.67
N ARG A 99 -16.40 19.83 -14.25
CA ARG A 99 -16.22 21.16 -13.66
C ARG A 99 -16.05 21.12 -12.14
N ALA A 100 -16.86 20.35 -11.43
CA ALA A 100 -16.75 20.23 -9.97
C ALA A 100 -15.50 19.45 -9.53
N ASP A 101 -15.11 18.43 -10.29
CA ASP A 101 -14.01 17.54 -9.92
C ASP A 101 -12.64 18.20 -10.14
N VAL A 102 -12.49 18.99 -11.21
CA VAL A 102 -11.28 19.79 -11.45
C VAL A 102 -11.09 20.86 -10.37
N ALA A 103 -12.18 21.48 -9.89
CA ALA A 103 -12.11 22.47 -8.81
C ALA A 103 -11.72 21.86 -7.46
N ARG A 104 -12.13 20.62 -7.17
CA ARG A 104 -11.74 19.89 -5.95
C ARG A 104 -10.26 19.54 -5.96
N LEU A 105 -9.77 18.98 -7.07
CA LEU A 105 -8.35 18.64 -7.23
C LEU A 105 -7.42 19.86 -7.10
N GLN A 106 -7.86 21.03 -7.55
CA GLN A 106 -7.11 22.28 -7.39
C GLN A 106 -7.08 22.75 -5.93
N LYS A 107 -8.22 22.68 -5.23
CA LYS A 107 -8.32 23.06 -3.81
C LYS A 107 -7.46 22.17 -2.90
N ASP A 108 -7.41 20.88 -3.18
CA ASP A 108 -6.61 19.93 -2.40
C ASP A 108 -5.10 20.12 -2.65
N ALA A 109 -4.72 20.58 -3.83
CA ALA A 109 -3.34 20.95 -4.15
C ALA A 109 -2.89 22.27 -3.47
N GLU A 110 -3.81 23.21 -3.26
CA GLU A 110 -3.53 24.49 -2.57
C GLU A 110 -3.53 24.36 -1.04
N GLY A 111 -4.33 23.45 -0.48
CA GLY A 111 -4.40 23.21 0.97
C GLY A 111 -3.17 22.53 1.59
N SER A 112 -2.29 21.92 0.78
CA SER A 112 -1.07 21.26 1.23
C SER A 112 0.12 22.22 1.46
N ARG A 113 -0.06 23.54 1.26
CA ARG A 113 1.05 24.50 1.14
C ARG A 113 1.12 25.60 2.20
N GLY A 114 0.50 25.44 3.37
CA GLY A 114 0.71 26.40 4.46
C GLY A 114 0.34 25.86 5.82
N ASP A 115 1.35 25.49 6.61
CA ASP A 115 1.54 25.93 8.00
C ASP A 115 2.88 25.36 8.52
N ASP A 116 4.00 26.01 8.20
CA ASP A 116 5.30 25.76 8.86
C ASP A 116 6.18 27.00 8.62
N ASP A 117 5.97 28.06 9.41
CA ASP A 117 7.02 29.03 9.78
C ASP A 117 6.50 29.87 10.96
N ASP A 118 6.75 29.35 12.17
CA ASP A 118 6.66 30.02 13.46
C ASP A 118 8.09 30.51 13.81
N GLU A 119 8.37 31.82 13.66
CA GLU A 119 9.09 32.70 14.63
C GLU A 119 9.18 34.16 14.15
#